data_AF-A0A954SWD4-F1
#
_entry.id   AF-A0A954SWD4-F1
#
_cell.length_a   1.000
_cell.length_b   1.000
_cell.length_c   1.000
_cell.angle_alpha   90.00
_cell.angle_beta   90.00
_cell.angle_gamma   90.00
#
_symmetry.space_group_name_H-M   'P 1'
#
loop_
_entity.id
_entity.type
_entity.pdbx_description
1 polymer ?
#
loop_
_entity_poly.entity_id
_entity_poly.type
_entity_poly.pdbx_seq_one_letter_code
_entity_poly.pdbx_strand_id
1 'polypeptide(L)' 'EDVQRYFAADAGDWASAGVCETKIRRNIRLAEAPSFGQSIFCYAPDSNGAEDYASLAMEIDAARPATVPRAATHAA' A
#
# COMPACT_ATOMS: atom_id res chain seq x y z
N GLU A 1 -12.09 8.26 -9.06
CA GLU A 1 -12.24 9.69 -9.39
C GLU A 1 -11.62 10.61 -8.35
N ASP A 2 -11.98 10.53 -7.06
CA ASP A 2 -11.56 11.56 -6.07
C ASP A 2 -10.04 11.60 -5.80
N VAL A 3 -9.38 10.44 -5.68
CA VAL A 3 -7.93 10.37 -5.43
C VAL A 3 -7.12 10.96 -6.59
N GLN A 4 -7.49 10.65 -7.83
CA GLN A 4 -6.85 11.22 -9.03
C GLN A 4 -7.07 12.73 -9.12
N ARG A 5 -8.25 13.21 -8.69
CA ARG A 5 -8.56 14.64 -8.66
C ARG A 5 -7.74 15.39 -7.61
N TYR A 6 -7.61 14.84 -6.40
CA TYR A 6 -6.72 15.39 -5.38
C TYR A 6 -5.30 15.46 -5.92
N PHE A 7 -4.88 14.39 -6.59
CA PHE A 7 -3.54 14.31 -7.14
C PHE A 7 -3.27 15.25 -8.35
N ALA A 8 -4.30 15.61 -9.11
CA ALA A 8 -4.18 16.59 -10.19
C ALA A 8 -4.10 18.06 -9.70
N ALA A 9 -4.54 18.35 -8.48
CA ALA A 9 -4.75 19.72 -8.01
C ALA A 9 -3.58 20.31 -7.22
N ASP A 10 -2.89 19.52 -6.38
CA ASP A 10 -1.84 20.06 -5.49
C ASP A 10 -0.79 19.03 -5.10
N ALA A 11 0.10 18.71 -6.04
CA ALA A 11 0.96 17.54 -5.94
C ALA A 11 2.19 17.57 -5.08
N GLY A 12 2.64 18.75 -4.68
CA GLY A 12 3.85 18.91 -3.88
C GLY A 12 4.95 17.90 -4.26
N ASP A 13 5.46 17.20 -3.26
CA ASP A 13 6.54 16.21 -3.40
C ASP A 13 6.10 14.88 -4.06
N TRP A 14 4.79 14.65 -4.22
CA TRP A 14 4.23 13.40 -4.76
C TRP A 14 3.78 13.52 -6.23
N ALA A 15 4.11 14.62 -6.91
CA ALA A 15 3.77 14.86 -8.33
C ALA A 15 4.23 13.78 -9.31
N SER A 16 5.28 13.04 -8.97
CA SER A 16 5.79 11.92 -9.78
C SER A 16 5.35 10.54 -9.29
N ALA A 17 4.53 10.47 -8.23
CA ALA A 17 4.07 9.21 -7.67
C ALA A 17 3.01 8.57 -8.57
N GLY A 18 3.11 7.25 -8.76
CA GLY A 18 2.05 6.45 -9.38
C GLY A 18 0.94 6.14 -8.38
N VAL A 19 -0.30 6.06 -8.86
CA VAL A 19 -1.46 5.61 -8.08
C VAL A 19 -1.73 4.16 -8.46
N CYS A 20 -1.81 3.27 -7.46
CA CYS A 20 -2.20 1.88 -7.68
C CYS A 20 -3.71 1.79 -7.96
N GLU A 21 -4.09 0.84 -8.81
CA GLU A 21 -5.48 0.55 -9.14
C GLU A 21 -6.17 -0.25 -8.04
N THR A 22 -5.43 -1.11 -7.31
CA THR A 22 -5.98 -1.88 -6.19
C THR A 22 -6.42 -0.94 -5.06
N LYS A 23 -7.69 -1.07 -4.67
CA LYS A 23 -8.28 -0.29 -3.58
C LYS A 23 -8.30 -1.11 -2.30
N ILE A 24 -7.82 -0.52 -1.21
CA ILE A 24 -7.94 -1.11 0.13
C ILE A 24 -9.27 -0.68 0.75
N ARG A 25 -10.15 -1.63 1.03
CA ARG A 25 -11.44 -1.39 1.69
C ARG A 25 -11.22 -0.97 3.15
N ARG A 26 -12.12 -0.15 3.69
CA ARG A 26 -12.18 0.08 5.15
C ARG A 26 -12.49 -1.25 5.83
N ASN A 27 -11.60 -1.70 6.71
CA ASN A 27 -11.70 -3.00 7.35
C ASN A 27 -11.29 -2.91 8.83
N ILE A 28 -12.16 -3.39 9.73
CA ILE A 28 -11.94 -3.32 11.18
C ILE A 28 -10.75 -4.19 11.61
N ARG A 29 -10.64 -5.42 11.08
CA ARG A 29 -9.53 -6.33 11.41
C ARG A 29 -8.19 -5.77 10.99
N LEU A 30 -8.14 -5.09 9.85
CA LEU A 30 -6.95 -4.38 9.37
C LEU A 30 -6.54 -3.24 10.32
N ALA A 31 -7.50 -2.52 10.89
CA ALA A 31 -7.23 -1.47 11.88
C ALA A 31 -6.80 -2.01 13.25
N GLU A 32 -7.27 -3.21 13.64
CA GLU A 32 -6.94 -3.86 14.92
C GLU A 32 -5.57 -4.55 14.90
N ALA A 33 -5.16 -5.13 13.78
CA ALA A 33 -3.92 -5.92 13.65
C ALA A 33 -2.66 -5.24 14.27
N PRO A 34 -2.41 -3.93 14.09
CA PRO A 34 -1.29 -3.24 14.72
C PRO A 34 -1.29 -3.29 16.25
N SER A 35 -2.46 -3.23 16.90
CA SER A 35 -2.55 -3.31 18.37
C SER A 35 -2.16 -4.68 18.92
N PHE A 36 -2.22 -5.73 18.08
CA PHE A 36 -1.76 -7.07 18.41
C PHE A 36 -0.32 -7.33 17.94
N GLY A 37 0.35 -6.35 17.33
CA GLY A 37 1.70 -6.49 16.80
C GLY A 37 1.81 -7.51 15.66
N GLN A 38 0.71 -7.74 14.93
CA GLN A 38 0.63 -8.73 13.85
C GLN A 38 0.37 -8.06 12.51
N SER A 39 0.87 -8.67 11.43
CA SER A 39 0.43 -8.28 10.08
C SER A 39 -1.01 -8.72 9.86
N ILE A 40 -1.70 -8.12 8.88
CA ILE A 40 -3.07 -8.53 8.55
C ILE A 40 -3.15 -9.99 8.09
N PHE A 41 -2.08 -10.50 7.47
CA PHE A 41 -1.97 -11.89 7.03
C PHE A 41 -1.90 -12.88 8.20
N CYS A 42 -1.27 -12.48 9.32
CA CYS A 42 -1.21 -13.31 10.52
C CYS A 42 -2.48 -13.16 11.38
N TYR A 43 -3.00 -11.94 11.52
CA TYR A 43 -4.13 -11.63 12.41
C TYR A 43 -5.48 -12.11 11.86
N ALA A 44 -5.73 -11.87 10.57
CA ALA A 44 -7.00 -12.21 9.93
C ALA A 44 -6.79 -12.54 8.43
N PRO A 45 -6.20 -13.71 8.11
CA PRO A 45 -5.84 -14.10 6.74
C PRO A 45 -7.03 -14.12 5.77
N ASP A 46 -8.23 -14.45 6.26
CA ASP A 46 -9.44 -14.54 5.44
C ASP A 46 -10.24 -13.22 5.40
N SER A 47 -9.67 -12.13 5.91
CA SER A 47 -10.35 -10.82 5.91
C SER A 47 -10.22 -10.12 4.56
N ASN A 48 -11.21 -9.28 4.25
CA ASN A 48 -11.15 -8.36 3.11
C ASN A 48 -9.86 -7.52 3.09
N GLY A 49 -9.34 -7.11 4.27
CA GLY A 49 -8.09 -6.36 4.34
C GLY A 49 -6.87 -7.18 3.92
N ALA A 50 -6.82 -8.48 4.26
CA ALA A 50 -5.76 -9.38 3.82
C ALA A 50 -5.84 -9.62 2.30
N GLU A 51 -7.03 -9.85 1.76
CA GLU A 51 -7.26 -10.03 0.32
C GLU A 51 -6.85 -8.79 -0.49
N ASP A 52 -7.25 -7.59 -0.03
CA ASP A 52 -6.92 -6.33 -0.70
C ASP A 52 -5.41 -6.06 -0.69
N TYR A 53 -4.73 -6.33 0.44
CA TYR A 53 -3.27 -6.18 0.53
C TYR A 53 -2.51 -7.23 -0.27
N ALA A 54 -3.03 -8.46 -0.38
CA ALA A 54 -2.45 -9.48 -1.25
C ALA A 54 -2.53 -9.04 -2.73
N SER A 55 -3.69 -8.51 -3.14
CA SER A 55 -3.89 -7.98 -4.50
C SER A 55 -2.95 -6.80 -4.78
N LEU A 56 -2.81 -5.88 -3.82
CA LEU A 56 -1.90 -4.74 -3.95
C LEU A 56 -0.44 -5.19 -4.03
N ALA A 57 -0.04 -6.19 -3.25
CA ALA A 57 1.31 -6.75 -3.30
C ALA A 57 1.62 -7.35 -4.68
N MET A 58 0.66 -8.06 -5.28
CA MET A 58 0.78 -8.58 -6.65
C MET A 58 0.87 -7.45 -7.69
N GLU A 59 0.09 -6.39 -7.54
CA GLU A 59 0.16 -5.22 -8.41
C GLU A 59 1.55 -4.56 -8.35
N ILE A 60 2.10 -4.35 -7.16
CA ILE A 60 3.43 -3.76 -6.97
C ILE A 60 4.53 -4.66 -7.55
N ASP A 61 4.42 -5.98 -7.36
CA ASP A 61 5.37 -6.95 -7.91
C ASP A 61 5.37 -6.92 -9.45
N ALA A 62 4.17 -6.84 -10.06
CA ALA A 62 4.00 -6.70 -11.50
C ALA A 62 4.43 -5.33 -12.04
N ALA A 63 4.20 -4.26 -11.28
CA ALA A 63 4.50 -2.88 -11.67
C ALA A 63 5.96 -2.47 -11.45
N ARG A 64 6.81 -3.34 -10.86
CA ARG A 64 8.21 -3.05 -10.54
C ARG A 64 8.93 -2.41 -11.75
N PRO A 65 9.27 -1.12 -11.73
CA PRO A 65 10.23 -0.58 -12.68
C PRO A 65 11.60 -1.17 -12.32
N ALA A 66 12.41 -1.53 -13.33
CA ALA A 66 13.70 -2.21 -13.16
C ALA A 66 14.78 -1.45 -12.34
N THR A 67 14.45 -0.31 -11.74
CA THR A 67 15.37 0.57 -11.03
C THR A 67 14.72 1.17 -9.79
N VAL A 68 14.65 0.42 -8.69
CA VAL A 68 14.58 1.05 -7.36
C VAL A 68 16.03 1.20 -6.91
N PRO A 69 16.62 2.41 -6.88
CA PRO A 69 17.92 2.58 -6.24
C PRO A 69 17.71 2.17 -4.78
N ARG A 70 18.43 1.13 -4.36
CA ARG A 70 18.40 0.61 -3.00
C ARG A 70 18.76 1.77 -2.07
N ALA A 71 17.76 2.37 -1.43
CA ALA A 71 17.98 3.38 -0.42
C ALA A 71 18.96 2.79 0.59
N ALA A 72 20.08 3.48 0.77
CA ALA A 72 21.18 3.02 1.59
C ALA A 72 20.66 2.63 2.98
N THR A 73 21.15 1.48 3.41
CA THR A 73 21.10 0.96 4.78
C THR A 73 21.07 2.08 5.81
N HIS A 74 20.10 2.02 6.72
CA HIS A 74 20.14 2.77 7.97
C HIS A 74 21.47 2.43 8.67
N ALA A 75 22.43 3.36 8.60
CA ALA A 75 23.76 3.21 9.17
C ALA A 75 23.90 4.25 10.29
N ALA A 76 24.04 3.71 11.51
CA ALA A 76 24.50 4.30 12.77
C ALA A 76 23.65 5.41 13.39
#